data_AF-A0A2T5C2A3-F1
#
_entry.id   AF-A0A2T5C2A3-F1
#
_cell.length_a   1.000
_cell.length_b   1.000
_cell.length_c   1.000
_cell.angle_alpha   90.00
_cell.angle_beta   90.00
_cell.angle_gamma   90.00
#
_symmetry.space_group_name_H-M   'P 1'
#
loop_
_entity.id
_entity.type
_entity.pdbx_description
1 polymer ?
#
loop_
_entity_poly.entity_id
_entity_poly.type
_entity_poly.pdbx_seq_one_letter_code
_entity_poly.pdbx_strand_id
1 'polypeptide(L)'
;MGPLIVNEIISPNTNFLIAFFIGIAFGFILEQNGFSSSRRLAGMFYGYDTTVLKVFFTAAITGGLALLFMSLFGWIDLSYIYINPTFLWSAIGGGVIMGAGFIMGGYCPGTSFCAAAIGKIDALAFIGGIFIGIFAFAEGYPLWESFYKAEFMGSPLLSDWLGLSRGVLMLLIILVALAMFWVGEWAEKKFARKDYTINQR
;
A
#
# COMPACT_ATOMS: atom_id res chain seq x y z
N MET A 1 18.91 12.41 14.21
CA MET A 1 17.48 12.05 14.33
C MET A 1 16.90 12.11 12.92
N GLY A 2 16.15 11.08 12.50
CA GLY A 2 15.41 11.12 11.23
C GLY A 2 14.19 12.04 11.35
N PRO A 3 13.70 12.63 10.25
CA PRO A 3 14.05 12.36 8.84
C PRO A 3 15.39 12.97 8.40
N LEU A 4 16.22 12.20 7.69
CA LEU A 4 17.60 12.59 7.34
C LEU A 4 17.69 13.74 6.33
N ILE A 5 16.69 13.86 5.44
CA ILE A 5 16.64 14.90 4.41
C ILE A 5 16.21 16.24 5.01
N VAL A 6 15.16 16.23 5.83
CA VAL A 6 14.62 17.44 6.47
C VAL A 6 15.65 18.08 7.39
N ASN A 7 16.50 17.24 8.00
CA ASN A 7 17.61 17.69 8.84
C ASN A 7 18.91 17.94 8.05
N GLU A 8 18.85 17.96 6.71
CA GLU A 8 19.97 18.21 5.78
C GLU A 8 21.23 17.35 6.04
N ILE A 9 21.05 16.16 6.62
CA ILE A 9 22.13 15.25 6.99
C ILE A 9 22.71 14.56 5.74
N ILE A 10 21.87 14.35 4.71
CA ILE A 10 22.24 13.69 3.46
C ILE A 10 21.99 14.59 2.26
N SER A 11 22.87 14.51 1.26
CA SER A 11 22.68 15.21 -0.01
C SER A 11 21.50 14.63 -0.82
N PRO A 12 20.86 15.40 -1.72
CA PRO A 12 19.81 14.88 -2.61
C PRO A 12 20.28 13.70 -3.48
N ASN A 13 21.52 13.74 -3.94
CA ASN A 13 22.11 12.66 -4.75
C ASN A 13 22.24 11.36 -3.94
N THR A 14 22.72 11.47 -2.70
CA THR A 14 22.79 10.33 -1.78
C THR A 14 21.40 9.79 -1.46
N ASN A 15 20.41 10.67 -1.30
CA ASN A 15 19.03 10.26 -1.08
C ASN A 15 18.47 9.45 -2.27
N PHE A 16 18.65 9.91 -3.50
CA PHE A 16 18.21 9.15 -4.68
C PHE A 16 18.91 7.80 -4.82
N LEU A 17 20.21 7.75 -4.48
CA LEU A 17 20.95 6.49 -4.47
C LEU A 17 20.40 5.50 -3.44
N ILE A 18 20.11 5.96 -2.22
CA ILE A 18 19.49 5.13 -1.17
C ILE A 18 18.10 4.68 -1.63
N ALA A 19 17.28 5.59 -2.16
CA ALA A 19 15.94 5.27 -2.66
C ALA A 19 15.97 4.23 -3.79
N PHE A 20 16.97 4.28 -4.67
CA PHE A 20 17.17 3.29 -5.72
C PHE A 20 17.43 1.89 -5.16
N PHE A 21 18.34 1.75 -4.19
CA PHE A 21 18.59 0.45 -3.55
C PHE A 21 17.40 -0.07 -2.74
N ILE A 22 16.69 0.82 -2.05
CA ILE A 22 15.43 0.47 -1.36
C ILE A 22 14.40 -0.03 -2.37
N GLY A 23 14.28 0.64 -3.53
CA GLY A 23 13.38 0.23 -4.62
C GLY A 23 13.71 -1.17 -5.16
N ILE A 24 14.99 -1.47 -5.38
CA ILE A 24 15.43 -2.81 -5.80
C ILE A 24 15.08 -3.86 -4.74
N ALA A 25 15.40 -3.60 -3.47
CA ALA A 25 15.10 -4.52 -2.38
C ALA A 25 13.58 -4.74 -2.24
N PHE A 26 12.79 -3.68 -2.35
CA PHE A 26 11.34 -3.75 -2.32
C PHE A 26 10.78 -4.59 -3.47
N GLY A 27 11.21 -4.34 -4.71
CA GLY A 27 10.80 -5.13 -5.88
C GLY A 27 11.19 -6.61 -5.73
N PHE A 28 12.39 -6.90 -5.25
CA PHE A 28 12.83 -8.27 -4.99
C PHE A 28 11.93 -8.97 -3.95
N ILE A 29 11.59 -8.31 -2.85
CA ILE A 29 10.69 -8.87 -1.83
C ILE A 29 9.29 -9.10 -2.39
N LEU A 30 8.75 -8.17 -3.19
CA LEU A 30 7.45 -8.36 -3.84
C LEU A 30 7.44 -9.58 -4.77
N GLU A 31 8.51 -9.77 -5.55
CA GLU A 31 8.65 -10.92 -6.45
C GLU A 31 8.76 -12.24 -5.70
N GLN A 32 9.54 -12.29 -4.62
CA GLN A 32 9.65 -13.49 -3.78
C GLN A 32 8.31 -13.89 -3.17
N ASN A 33 7.44 -12.90 -2.88
CA ASN A 33 6.06 -13.14 -2.43
C ASN A 33 5.08 -13.41 -3.58
N GLY A 34 5.55 -13.54 -4.82
CA GLY A 34 4.79 -13.84 -6.03
C GLY A 34 3.78 -12.77 -6.43
N PHE A 35 4.00 -11.53 -6.01
CA PHE A 35 3.14 -10.41 -6.38
C PHE A 35 3.30 -9.94 -7.82
N SER A 36 4.14 -10.58 -8.64
CA SER A 36 4.08 -10.46 -10.09
C SER A 36 2.91 -11.24 -10.72
N SER A 37 2.22 -12.09 -9.95
CA SER A 37 1.10 -12.88 -10.46
C SER A 37 -0.25 -12.17 -10.29
N SER A 38 -0.86 -11.75 -11.40
CA SER A 38 -2.23 -11.24 -11.44
C SER A 38 -3.26 -12.22 -10.84
N ARG A 39 -3.05 -13.53 -11.00
CA ARG A 39 -3.91 -14.57 -10.39
C ARG A 39 -3.84 -14.59 -8.87
N ARG A 40 -2.66 -14.32 -8.30
CA ARG A 40 -2.46 -14.26 -6.84
C ARG A 40 -3.14 -13.03 -6.26
N LEU A 41 -2.96 -11.88 -6.91
CA LEU A 41 -3.58 -10.62 -6.49
C LEU A 41 -5.10 -10.67 -6.61
N ALA A 42 -5.62 -11.17 -7.74
CA ALA A 42 -7.05 -11.39 -7.91
C ALA A 42 -7.61 -12.41 -6.91
N GLY A 43 -6.81 -13.41 -6.52
CA GLY A 43 -7.22 -14.48 -5.60
C GLY A 43 -7.64 -14.02 -4.22
N MET A 44 -7.17 -12.85 -3.79
CA MET A 44 -7.65 -12.20 -2.57
C MET A 44 -9.13 -11.86 -2.65
N PHE A 45 -9.59 -11.33 -3.78
CA PHE A 45 -11.00 -10.93 -3.95
C PHE A 45 -11.94 -12.13 -4.08
N TYR A 46 -11.44 -13.25 -4.59
CA TYR A 46 -12.19 -14.50 -4.68
C TYR A 46 -12.07 -15.39 -3.43
N GLY A 47 -11.29 -14.98 -2.43
CA GLY A 47 -11.15 -15.68 -1.15
C GLY A 47 -10.36 -16.98 -1.20
N TYR A 48 -9.65 -17.28 -2.28
CA TYR A 48 -8.84 -18.50 -2.41
C TYR A 48 -7.34 -18.27 -2.15
N ASP A 49 -6.88 -17.01 -2.07
CA ASP A 49 -5.50 -16.67 -1.72
C ASP A 49 -5.45 -15.37 -0.88
N THR A 50 -5.11 -15.49 0.40
CA THR A 50 -5.06 -14.36 1.36
C THR A 50 -3.65 -13.85 1.59
N THR A 51 -2.68 -14.27 0.76
CA THR A 51 -1.27 -13.85 0.89
C THR A 51 -1.13 -12.33 0.89
N VAL A 52 -1.86 -11.65 0.01
CA VAL A 52 -1.87 -10.17 -0.08
C VAL A 52 -2.28 -9.56 1.27
N LEU A 53 -3.38 -10.02 1.85
CA LEU A 53 -3.85 -9.56 3.16
C LEU A 53 -2.77 -9.76 4.23
N LYS A 54 -2.22 -10.98 4.33
CA LYS A 54 -1.25 -11.34 5.36
C LYS A 54 0.03 -10.50 5.26
N VAL A 55 0.60 -10.37 4.07
CA VAL A 55 1.86 -9.66 3.85
C VAL A 55 1.70 -8.15 4.10
N PHE A 56 0.69 -7.50 3.53
CA PHE A 56 0.52 -6.05 3.68
C PHE A 56 0.20 -5.63 5.12
N PHE A 57 -0.67 -6.37 5.82
CA PHE A 57 -0.95 -6.08 7.24
C PHE A 57 0.27 -6.35 8.13
N THR A 58 1.01 -7.43 7.89
CA THR A 58 2.25 -7.71 8.65
C THR A 58 3.29 -6.63 8.40
N ALA A 59 3.47 -6.18 7.16
CA ALA A 59 4.36 -5.09 6.82
C ALA A 59 3.94 -3.76 7.49
N ALA A 60 2.64 -3.42 7.45
CA ALA A 60 2.10 -2.24 8.09
C ALA A 60 2.31 -2.26 9.61
N ILE A 61 2.08 -3.41 10.25
CA ILE A 61 2.32 -3.59 11.68
C ILE A 61 3.80 -3.47 12.03
N THR A 62 4.65 -4.14 11.27
CA THR A 62 6.11 -4.12 11.50
C THR A 62 6.66 -2.70 11.34
N GLY A 63 6.26 -1.99 10.28
CA GLY A 63 6.65 -0.60 10.06
C GLY A 63 6.12 0.36 11.13
N GLY A 64 4.85 0.22 11.51
CA GLY A 64 4.24 1.03 12.56
C GLY A 64 4.92 0.84 13.91
N LEU A 65 5.19 -0.41 14.32
CA LEU A 65 5.94 -0.71 15.54
C LEU A 65 7.36 -0.17 15.47
N ALA A 66 8.08 -0.38 14.36
CA ALA A 66 9.43 0.14 14.17
C ALA A 66 9.48 1.67 14.35
N LEU A 67 8.54 2.41 13.75
CA LEU A 67 8.45 3.86 13.91
C LEU A 67 8.16 4.27 15.36
N LEU A 68 7.26 3.57 16.06
CA LEU A 68 6.97 3.86 17.47
C LEU A 68 8.17 3.60 18.38
N PHE A 69 8.89 2.49 18.19
CA PHE A 69 10.11 2.19 18.95
C PHE A 69 11.22 3.20 18.64
N MET A 70 11.45 3.52 17.36
CA MET A 70 12.42 4.55 16.97
C MET A 70 12.07 5.91 17.55
N SER A 71 10.78 6.23 17.68
CA SER A 71 10.32 7.45 18.35
C SER A 71 10.57 7.42 19.86
N LEU A 72 10.35 6.27 20.51
CA LEU A 72 10.63 6.09 21.94
C LEU A 72 12.11 6.28 22.29
N PHE A 73 13.02 5.79 21.42
CA PHE A 73 14.46 5.97 21.59
C PHE A 73 14.98 7.34 21.12
N GLY A 74 14.08 8.25 20.70
CA GLY A 74 14.46 9.57 20.19
C GLY A 74 15.24 9.53 18.86
N TRP A 75 15.15 8.43 18.11
CA TRP A 75 15.83 8.32 16.81
C TRP A 75 15.04 9.01 15.69
N ILE A 76 13.71 9.01 15.78
CA ILE A 76 12.80 9.65 14.82
C ILE A 76 11.80 10.50 15.58
N ASP A 77 11.60 11.73 15.11
CA ASP A 77 10.48 12.55 15.57
C ASP A 77 9.29 12.39 14.59
N LEU A 78 8.20 11.83 15.12
CA LEU A 78 7.00 11.51 14.36
C LEU A 78 6.25 12.78 13.88
N SER A 79 6.53 13.95 14.44
CA SER A 79 5.92 15.21 14.00
C SER A 79 6.43 15.69 12.64
N TYR A 80 7.64 15.28 12.25
CA TYR A 80 8.23 15.57 10.94
C TYR A 80 7.79 14.59 9.85
N ILE A 81 7.02 13.55 10.20
CA ILE A 81 6.48 12.62 9.21
C ILE A 81 5.32 13.31 8.50
N TYR A 82 5.44 13.43 7.18
CA TYR A 82 4.38 14.00 6.36
C TYR A 82 3.17 13.07 6.32
N ILE A 83 2.00 13.59 6.69
CA ILE A 83 0.72 12.89 6.64
C ILE A 83 -0.14 13.55 5.59
N ASN A 84 -0.53 12.77 4.58
CA ASN A 84 -1.34 13.26 3.48
C ASN A 84 -2.68 13.83 3.99
N PRO A 85 -3.08 15.02 3.51
CA PRO A 85 -4.38 15.56 3.83
C PRO A 85 -5.50 14.68 3.26
N THR A 86 -6.61 14.64 3.99
CA THR A 86 -7.81 13.89 3.63
C THR A 86 -8.79 14.83 2.93
N PHE A 87 -8.98 14.58 1.64
CA PHE A 87 -10.07 15.13 0.85
C PHE A 87 -11.11 14.03 0.67
N LEU A 88 -12.22 14.11 1.38
CA LEU A 88 -13.09 12.94 1.58
C LEU A 88 -13.66 12.40 0.27
N TRP A 89 -14.21 13.28 -0.57
CA TRP A 89 -14.86 12.87 -1.82
C TRP A 89 -13.88 12.33 -2.85
N SER A 90 -12.70 12.93 -2.94
CA SER A 90 -11.66 12.48 -3.87
C SER A 90 -11.00 11.18 -3.40
N ALA A 91 -10.85 10.97 -2.09
CA ALA A 91 -10.41 9.69 -1.52
C ALA A 91 -11.41 8.56 -1.83
N ILE A 92 -12.72 8.81 -1.66
CA ILE A 92 -13.76 7.82 -1.97
C ILE A 92 -13.82 7.55 -3.49
N GLY A 93 -13.96 8.60 -4.30
CA GLY A 93 -14.09 8.47 -5.76
C GLY A 93 -12.85 7.85 -6.39
N GLY A 94 -11.65 8.33 -6.00
CA GLY A 94 -10.38 7.77 -6.44
C GLY A 94 -10.18 6.33 -5.96
N GLY A 95 -10.57 6.02 -4.72
CA GLY A 95 -10.54 4.66 -4.19
C GLY A 95 -11.42 3.67 -4.94
N VAL A 96 -12.64 4.07 -5.33
CA VAL A 96 -13.54 3.24 -6.15
C VAL A 96 -12.95 3.01 -7.54
N ILE A 97 -12.44 4.05 -8.20
CA ILE A 97 -11.81 3.94 -9.53
C ILE A 97 -10.57 3.05 -9.46
N MET A 98 -9.72 3.24 -8.45
CA MET A 98 -8.54 2.41 -8.22
C MET A 98 -8.93 0.95 -7.95
N GLY A 99 -9.96 0.71 -7.14
CA GLY A 99 -10.46 -0.63 -6.85
C GLY A 99 -11.01 -1.33 -8.10
N ALA A 100 -11.79 -0.62 -8.92
CA ALA A 100 -12.27 -1.14 -10.20
C ALA A 100 -11.11 -1.48 -11.15
N GLY A 101 -10.12 -0.59 -11.26
CA GLY A 101 -8.90 -0.83 -12.02
C GLY A 101 -8.14 -2.05 -11.53
N PHE A 102 -8.01 -2.22 -10.22
CA PHE A 102 -7.32 -3.37 -9.63
C PHE A 102 -8.04 -4.69 -9.94
N ILE A 103 -9.37 -4.76 -9.80
CA ILE A 103 -10.13 -5.98 -10.10
C ILE A 103 -10.05 -6.33 -11.59
N MET A 104 -10.13 -5.34 -12.49
CA MET A 104 -10.07 -5.56 -13.93
C MET A 104 -8.66 -5.93 -14.41
N GLY A 105 -7.64 -5.24 -13.90
CA GLY A 105 -6.26 -5.41 -14.33
C GLY A 105 -5.49 -6.51 -13.61
N GLY A 106 -5.97 -6.94 -12.44
CA GLY A 106 -5.29 -7.92 -11.60
C GLY A 106 -3.96 -7.42 -10.99
N TYR A 107 -3.69 -6.11 -11.04
CA TYR A 107 -2.50 -5.49 -10.48
C TYR A 107 -2.82 -4.21 -9.71
N CYS A 108 -2.03 -3.92 -8.69
CA CYS A 108 -1.89 -2.57 -8.16
C CYS A 108 -0.61 -1.91 -8.73
N PRO A 109 -0.48 -0.58 -8.69
CA PRO A 109 0.61 0.13 -9.38
C PRO A 109 2.02 -0.40 -9.07
N GLY A 110 2.33 -0.72 -7.81
CA GLY A 110 3.63 -1.27 -7.44
C GLY A 110 3.86 -2.68 -7.98
N THR A 111 2.86 -3.55 -7.88
CA THR A 111 2.93 -4.93 -8.36
C THR A 111 2.97 -5.05 -9.87
N SER A 112 2.38 -4.10 -10.61
CA SER A 112 2.50 -4.06 -12.07
C SER A 112 3.93 -3.77 -12.52
N PHE A 113 4.68 -2.91 -11.82
CA PHE A 113 6.10 -2.70 -12.16
C PHE A 113 6.95 -3.93 -11.82
N CYS A 114 6.66 -4.63 -10.72
CA CYS A 114 7.30 -5.91 -10.40
C CYS A 114 7.05 -6.95 -11.51
N ALA A 115 5.80 -7.11 -11.93
CA ALA A 115 5.40 -8.00 -13.02
C ALA A 115 5.99 -7.59 -14.38
N ALA A 116 6.06 -6.29 -14.67
CA ALA A 116 6.67 -5.79 -15.90
C ALA A 116 8.17 -6.10 -15.96
N ALA A 117 8.88 -6.06 -14.82
CA ALA A 117 10.30 -6.36 -14.75
C ALA A 117 10.63 -7.82 -15.12
N ILE A 118 9.69 -8.75 -14.93
CA ILE A 118 9.80 -10.15 -15.36
C ILE A 118 9.17 -10.42 -16.74
N GLY A 119 8.75 -9.38 -17.47
CA GLY A 119 8.29 -9.46 -18.86
C GLY A 119 6.81 -9.77 -19.04
N LYS A 120 5.96 -9.57 -18.03
CA LYS A 120 4.52 -9.84 -18.14
C LYS A 120 3.77 -8.77 -18.96
N ILE A 121 3.18 -9.21 -20.07
CA ILE A 121 2.50 -8.33 -21.03
C ILE A 121 1.22 -7.72 -20.43
N ASP A 122 0.47 -8.48 -19.64
CA ASP A 122 -0.71 -7.98 -18.92
C ASP A 122 -0.35 -6.82 -17.98
N ALA A 123 0.80 -6.89 -17.33
CA ALA A 123 1.32 -5.81 -16.50
C ALA A 123 1.74 -4.57 -17.30
N LEU A 124 2.35 -4.75 -18.47
CA LEU A 124 2.70 -3.63 -19.37
C LEU A 124 1.46 -2.91 -19.88
N ALA A 125 0.41 -3.65 -20.24
CA ALA A 125 -0.88 -3.07 -20.63
C ALA A 125 -1.50 -2.27 -19.48
N PHE A 126 -1.44 -2.80 -18.26
CA PHE A 126 -1.91 -2.11 -17.06
C PHE A 126 -1.13 -0.81 -16.79
N ILE A 127 0.20 -0.84 -16.92
CA ILE A 127 1.05 0.35 -16.80
C ILE A 127 0.70 1.40 -17.85
N GLY A 128 0.46 0.99 -19.11
CA GLY A 128 -0.02 1.89 -20.15
C GLY A 128 -1.35 2.56 -19.75
N GLY A 129 -2.28 1.79 -19.21
CA GLY A 129 -3.54 2.30 -18.66
C GLY A 129 -3.34 3.30 -17.52
N ILE A 130 -2.38 3.05 -16.61
CA ILE A 130 -2.01 4.01 -15.55
C ILE A 130 -1.56 5.34 -16.16
N PHE A 131 -0.62 5.32 -17.11
CA PHE A 131 -0.11 6.56 -17.71
C PHE A 131 -1.19 7.34 -18.45
N ILE A 132 -2.06 6.65 -19.20
CA ILE A 132 -3.19 7.28 -19.88
C ILE A 132 -4.15 7.89 -18.87
N GLY A 133 -4.47 7.17 -17.78
CA GLY A 133 -5.35 7.67 -16.72
C GLY A 133 -4.78 8.89 -16.01
N ILE A 134 -3.48 8.88 -15.69
CA ILE A 134 -2.79 10.03 -15.07
C ILE A 134 -2.82 11.23 -16.02
N PHE A 135 -2.51 11.03 -17.30
CA PHE A 135 -2.51 12.10 -18.28
C PHE A 135 -3.91 12.71 -18.47
N ALA A 136 -4.93 11.86 -18.63
CA ALA A 136 -6.32 12.29 -18.76
C ALA A 136 -6.81 13.05 -17.51
N PHE A 137 -6.43 12.60 -16.31
CA PHE A 137 -6.76 13.29 -15.07
C PHE A 137 -6.02 14.63 -14.95
N ALA A 138 -4.75 14.70 -15.32
CA ALA A 138 -3.94 15.91 -15.24
C ALA A 138 -4.49 17.01 -16.17
N GLU A 139 -4.78 16.68 -17.43
CA GLU A 139 -5.39 17.62 -18.39
C GLU A 139 -6.82 17.99 -18.00
N GLY A 140 -7.59 17.03 -17.48
CA GLY A 140 -8.95 17.26 -17.00
C GLY A 140 -9.04 17.93 -15.64
N TYR A 141 -7.93 18.12 -14.93
CA TYR A 141 -7.92 18.57 -13.53
C TYR A 141 -8.72 19.85 -13.28
N PRO A 142 -8.70 20.89 -14.15
CA PRO A 142 -9.52 22.08 -13.95
C PRO A 142 -11.03 21.80 -13.83
N LEU A 143 -11.53 20.74 -14.48
CA LEU A 143 -12.94 20.32 -14.39
C LEU A 143 -13.21 19.56 -13.08
N TRP A 144 -12.24 18.79 -12.62
CA TRP A 144 -12.34 17.96 -11.42
C TRP A 144 -11.91 18.65 -10.14
N GLU A 145 -11.34 19.86 -10.21
CA GLU A 145 -10.75 20.55 -9.06
C GLU A 145 -11.74 20.71 -7.91
N SER A 146 -12.98 21.10 -8.23
CA SER A 146 -14.05 21.28 -7.25
C SER A 146 -14.37 19.99 -6.50
N PHE A 147 -14.42 18.87 -7.21
CA PHE A 147 -14.60 17.54 -6.64
C PHE A 147 -13.36 17.07 -5.88
N TYR A 148 -12.17 17.32 -6.42
CA TYR A 148 -10.89 16.87 -5.89
C TYR A 148 -10.59 17.48 -4.52
N LYS A 149 -10.86 18.79 -4.37
CA LYS A 149 -10.65 19.57 -3.15
C LYS A 149 -11.86 19.59 -2.21
N ALA A 150 -12.95 18.91 -2.56
CA ALA A 150 -14.16 18.90 -1.74
C ALA A 150 -13.92 18.21 -0.40
N GLU A 151 -14.55 18.75 0.65
CA GLU A 151 -14.50 18.23 2.03
C GLU A 151 -13.07 18.00 2.53
N PHE A 152 -12.31 19.09 2.63
CA PHE A 152 -10.97 19.08 3.22
C PHE A 152 -11.07 18.90 4.75
N MET A 153 -10.53 17.79 5.25
CA MET A 153 -10.55 17.45 6.68
C MET A 153 -9.19 17.65 7.37
N GLY A 154 -8.20 18.25 6.69
CA GLY A 154 -6.82 18.30 7.17
C GLY A 154 -6.17 16.91 7.14
N SER A 155 -5.24 16.65 8.06
CA SER A 155 -4.54 15.34 8.14
C SER A 155 -4.89 14.64 9.46
N PRO A 156 -6.15 14.22 9.67
CA PRO A 156 -6.56 13.61 10.93
C PRO A 156 -5.87 12.25 11.12
N LEU A 157 -5.16 12.07 12.23
CA LEU A 157 -4.69 10.74 12.62
C LEU A 157 -5.85 9.99 13.26
N LEU A 158 -5.96 8.69 12.95
CA LEU A 158 -6.93 7.81 13.58
C LEU A 158 -6.77 7.77 15.11
N SER A 159 -5.55 7.91 15.63
CA SER A 159 -5.28 8.00 17.07
C SER A 159 -5.95 9.22 17.70
N ASP A 160 -5.85 10.35 17.02
CA ASP A 160 -6.30 11.63 17.53
C ASP A 160 -7.83 11.74 17.43
N TRP A 161 -8.40 11.17 16.37
CA TRP A 161 -9.85 11.10 16.18
C TRP A 161 -10.54 10.18 17.19
N LEU A 162 -9.92 9.05 17.55
CA LEU A 162 -10.42 8.12 18.57
C LEU A 162 -10.04 8.53 20.01
N GLY A 163 -9.21 9.57 20.18
CA GLY A 163 -8.67 9.96 21.48
C GLY A 163 -7.79 8.89 22.14
N LEU A 164 -7.20 7.99 21.36
CA LEU A 164 -6.38 6.88 21.83
C LEU A 164 -4.90 7.22 21.72
N SER A 165 -4.10 6.73 22.67
CA SER A 165 -2.65 6.78 22.52
C SER A 165 -2.22 5.96 21.30
N ARG A 166 -1.16 6.40 20.60
CA ARG A 166 -0.64 5.72 19.40
C ARG A 166 -0.27 4.26 19.68
N GLY A 167 0.22 3.95 20.89
CA GLY A 167 0.52 2.59 21.31
C GLY A 167 -0.72 1.71 21.47
N VAL A 168 -1.79 2.25 22.07
CA VAL A 168 -3.07 1.52 22.22
C VAL A 168 -3.73 1.29 20.86
N LEU A 169 -3.72 2.30 19.98
CA LEU A 169 -4.21 2.13 18.60
C LEU A 169 -3.43 1.03 17.88
N MET A 170 -2.10 1.01 18.04
CA MET A 170 -1.25 -0.01 17.42
C MET A 170 -1.58 -1.42 17.93
N LEU A 171 -1.81 -1.58 19.23
CA LEU A 171 -2.27 -2.84 19.83
C LEU A 171 -3.61 -3.28 19.21
N LEU A 172 -4.58 -2.37 19.07
CA LEU A 172 -5.87 -2.67 18.45
C LEU A 172 -5.72 -3.11 16.98
N ILE A 173 -4.87 -2.44 16.21
CA ILE A 173 -4.58 -2.81 14.81
C ILE A 173 -3.99 -4.22 14.74
N ILE A 174 -3.10 -4.59 15.66
CA ILE A 174 -2.53 -5.94 15.75
C ILE A 174 -3.64 -6.97 15.99
N LEU A 175 -4.54 -6.72 16.95
CA LEU A 175 -5.66 -7.62 17.24
C LEU A 175 -6.60 -7.78 16.05
N VAL A 176 -6.91 -6.69 15.36
CA VAL A 176 -7.73 -6.71 14.14
C VAL A 176 -7.04 -7.50 13.02
N ALA A 177 -5.73 -7.33 12.83
CA ALA A 177 -4.97 -8.10 11.85
C ALA A 177 -4.96 -9.61 12.16
N LEU A 178 -4.77 -10.00 13.43
CA LEU A 178 -4.85 -11.40 13.84
C LEU A 178 -6.23 -12.00 13.54
N ALA A 179 -7.30 -11.25 13.82
CA ALA A 179 -8.67 -11.66 13.48
C ALA A 179 -8.85 -11.81 11.96
N MET A 180 -8.34 -10.87 11.16
CA MET A 180 -8.40 -10.96 9.69
C MET A 180 -7.56 -12.12 9.13
N PHE A 181 -6.42 -12.45 9.72
CA PHE A 181 -5.61 -13.60 9.31
C PHE A 181 -6.37 -14.91 9.55
N TRP A 182 -7.02 -15.01 10.70
CA TRP A 182 -7.86 -16.15 11.03
C TRP A 182 -9.06 -16.29 10.07
N VAL A 183 -9.75 -15.18 9.77
CA VAL A 183 -10.84 -15.16 8.78
C VAL A 183 -10.33 -15.51 7.38
N GLY A 184 -9.13 -15.03 7.02
CA GLY A 184 -8.49 -15.35 5.75
C GLY A 184 -8.21 -16.84 5.60
N GLU A 185 -7.60 -17.48 6.60
CA GLU A 185 -7.35 -18.93 6.58
C GLU A 185 -8.65 -19.75 6.51
N TRP A 186 -9.70 -19.28 7.17
CA TRP A 186 -11.03 -19.88 7.05
C TRP A 186 -11.57 -19.76 5.61
N ALA A 187 -11.45 -18.59 4.99
CA ALA A 187 -11.89 -18.35 3.62
C ALA A 187 -11.13 -19.23 2.62
N GLU A 188 -9.80 -19.32 2.75
CA GLU A 188 -8.96 -20.17 1.90
C GLU A 188 -9.40 -21.64 1.95
N LYS A 189 -9.73 -22.16 3.14
CA LYS A 189 -10.23 -23.54 3.31
C LYS A 189 -11.60 -23.74 2.66
N LYS A 190 -12.47 -22.74 2.74
CA LYS A 190 -13.85 -22.82 2.26
C LYS A 190 -13.98 -22.64 0.75
N PHE A 191 -13.18 -21.75 0.16
CA PHE A 191 -13.23 -21.38 -1.26
C PHE A 191 -12.04 -21.93 -2.06
N ALA A 192 -11.39 -22.97 -1.54
CA ALA A 192 -10.24 -23.61 -2.18
C ALA A 192 -10.54 -24.02 -3.63
N ARG A 193 -9.68 -23.58 -4.55
CA ARG A 193 -9.74 -23.96 -5.97
C ARG A 193 -8.80 -25.12 -6.26
N LYS A 194 -9.32 -26.17 -6.91
CA LYS A 194 -8.54 -27.37 -7.29
C LYS A 194 -7.49 -27.08 -8.37
N ASP A 195 -7.74 -26.08 -9.21
CA ASP A 195 -6.88 -25.58 -10.29
C ASP A 195 -5.80 -24.60 -9.81
N TYR A 196 -5.89 -24.12 -8.56
CA TYR A 196 -4.96 -23.15 -7.98
C TYR A 196 -4.07 -23.83 -6.94
N THR A 197 -2.97 -24.43 -7.39
CA THR A 197 -1.97 -25.06 -6.53
C THR A 197 -0.73 -24.20 -6.46
N ILE A 198 -0.80 -23.05 -5.77
CA ILE A 198 0.40 -22.32 -5.38
C ILE A 198 0.24 -21.97 -3.90
N ASN A 199 1.08 -22.58 -3.05
CA ASN A 199 1.05 -22.66 -1.57
C ASN A 199 0.35 -23.91 -0.96
N GLN A 200 0.65 -25.12 -1.46
CA GLN A 200 0.57 -26.35 -0.64
C GLN A 200 1.96 -26.82 -0.15
N ARG A 201 2.85 -25.88 0.17
CA ARG A 201 4.06 -26.17 0.93
C ARG A 201 4.13 -25.28 2.15
#